data_AF-V5I9V1-F1
#
_entry.id   AF-V5I9V1-F1
#
_cell.length_a   1.000
_cell.length_b   1.000
_cell.length_c   1.000
_cell.angle_alpha   90.00
_cell.angle_beta   90.00
_cell.angle_gamma   90.00
#
_symmetry.space_group_name_H-M   'P 1'
#
loop_
_entity.id
_entity.type
_entity.pdbx_description
1 polymer ?
#
loop_
_entity_poly.entity_id
_entity_poly.type
_entity_poly.pdbx_seq_one_letter_code
_entity_poly.pdbx_strand_id
1 'polypeptide(L)'
;MTKVSEISSSSVHDLSDIDYIKKYAKQMLRNSLFIGTFQEKRFVEPLNSYRDVITIARHEEDFINNLLVVKRKIDEGFLKKPWLGITDPDTVGAPVGYNLWVELKEEVFGKYWYKVKTVEFHENEIRLKLDIIRSVKQEHSPLRTNTNASSTQQNTDAVDFREYFNQICEALKFNLMNFCSSVLTFNNIKQSVIFLSLLIGAIITGGVGLIQYLLEYLLKLLREISFLIKAVTPIVTTCVNLVGKSIFGFYSMIVALYRSKPAPPAVYASYVQYDPRTSYYEPAMPNYRKEILYHPDTRSRSGVTITPLN
;
A
#
# COMPACT_ATOMS: atom_id res chain seq x y z
N MET A 1 57.23 -1.58 -49.35
CA MET A 1 56.30 -2.68 -49.68
C MET A 1 56.12 -3.55 -48.44
N THR A 2 54.86 -3.74 -48.04
CA THR A 2 54.30 -4.78 -47.14
C THR A 2 54.90 -4.99 -45.75
N LYS A 3 54.30 -4.32 -44.77
CA LYS A 3 54.24 -4.73 -43.36
C LYS A 3 52.77 -5.02 -43.04
N VAL A 4 52.31 -6.22 -43.39
CA VAL A 4 50.94 -6.70 -43.10
C VAL A 4 51.04 -8.18 -42.75
N SER A 5 51.37 -8.50 -41.50
CA SER A 5 51.26 -9.90 -41.01
C SER A 5 51.29 -10.07 -39.48
N GLU A 6 51.21 -9.03 -38.65
CA GLU A 6 51.33 -9.17 -37.17
C GLU A 6 50.06 -8.87 -36.36
N ILE A 7 48.93 -8.52 -37.00
CA ILE A 7 47.71 -8.09 -36.27
C ILE A 7 46.75 -9.28 -35.96
N SER A 8 47.04 -10.48 -36.45
CA SER A 8 46.10 -11.61 -36.40
C SER A 8 46.31 -12.57 -35.21
N SER A 9 47.45 -12.54 -34.53
CA SER A 9 47.80 -13.54 -33.51
C SER A 9 47.53 -13.10 -32.08
N SER A 10 47.57 -11.80 -31.78
CA SER A 10 47.27 -11.27 -30.44
C SER A 10 45.78 -11.31 -30.10
N SER A 11 44.91 -10.98 -31.06
CA SER A 11 43.46 -10.96 -30.86
C SER A 11 42.84 -12.34 -30.60
N VAL A 12 43.41 -13.41 -31.16
CA VAL A 12 42.94 -14.78 -30.97
C VAL A 12 43.32 -15.31 -29.58
N HIS A 13 44.49 -14.94 -29.07
CA HIS A 13 44.94 -15.35 -27.73
C HIS A 13 44.09 -14.68 -26.65
N ASP A 14 43.85 -13.36 -26.76
CA ASP A 14 43.03 -12.59 -25.82
C ASP A 14 41.59 -13.12 -25.73
N LEU A 15 40.99 -13.52 -26.85
CA LEU A 15 39.65 -14.12 -26.88
C LEU A 15 39.60 -15.48 -26.17
N SER A 16 40.65 -16.29 -26.30
CA SER A 16 40.74 -17.61 -25.65
C SER A 16 40.89 -17.50 -24.13
N ASP A 17 41.64 -16.50 -23.66
CA ASP A 17 41.85 -16.23 -22.23
C ASP A 17 40.58 -15.70 -21.56
N ILE A 18 39.84 -14.81 -22.26
CA ILE A 18 38.54 -14.32 -21.80
C ILE A 18 37.52 -15.47 -21.66
N ASP A 19 37.47 -16.38 -22.64
CA ASP A 19 36.54 -17.51 -22.58
C ASP A 19 36.92 -18.53 -21.50
N TYR A 20 38.21 -18.70 -21.21
CA TYR A 20 38.66 -19.46 -20.06
C TYR A 20 38.20 -18.83 -18.74
N ILE A 21 38.32 -17.51 -18.58
CA ILE A 21 37.86 -16.80 -17.37
C ILE A 21 36.34 -16.93 -17.20
N LYS A 22 35.57 -16.79 -18.29
CA LYS A 22 34.10 -17.00 -18.26
C LYS A 22 33.74 -18.41 -17.78
N LYS A 23 34.42 -19.44 -18.29
CA LYS A 23 34.20 -20.83 -17.88
C LYS A 23 34.58 -21.04 -16.42
N TYR A 24 35.72 -20.50 -15.98
CA TYR A 24 36.19 -20.58 -14.61
C TYR A 24 35.19 -19.95 -13.62
N ALA A 25 34.75 -18.72 -13.90
CA ALA A 25 33.78 -18.02 -13.06
C ALA A 25 32.45 -18.78 -12.97
N LYS A 26 31.96 -19.31 -14.10
CA LYS A 26 30.76 -20.15 -14.11
C LYS A 26 30.97 -21.43 -13.30
N GLN A 27 32.11 -22.09 -13.40
CA GLN A 27 32.36 -23.32 -12.65
C GLN A 27 32.48 -23.07 -11.14
N MET A 28 33.15 -21.98 -10.74
CA MET A 28 33.37 -21.66 -9.33
C MET A 28 32.10 -21.19 -8.61
N LEU A 29 31.26 -20.39 -9.28
CA LEU A 29 30.09 -19.79 -8.62
C LEU A 29 28.80 -20.56 -8.86
N ARG A 30 28.68 -21.37 -9.91
CA ARG A 30 27.43 -22.09 -10.21
C ARG A 30 27.09 -23.08 -9.10
N ASN A 31 25.81 -23.12 -8.74
CA ASN A 31 25.25 -23.95 -7.67
C ASN A 31 25.81 -23.67 -6.26
N SER A 32 26.61 -22.62 -6.07
CA SER A 32 27.00 -22.19 -4.74
C SER A 32 25.76 -21.70 -3.96
N LEU A 33 25.72 -22.09 -2.69
CA LEU A 33 24.70 -21.71 -1.73
C LEU A 33 25.31 -20.72 -0.76
N PHE A 34 24.56 -19.69 -0.41
CA PHE A 34 24.96 -18.75 0.62
C PHE A 34 23.76 -18.14 1.31
N ILE A 35 23.95 -17.72 2.56
CA ILE A 35 22.99 -16.92 3.28
C ILE A 35 23.23 -15.43 2.99
N GLY A 36 22.16 -14.75 2.56
CA GLY A 36 22.19 -13.31 2.30
C GLY A 36 21.01 -12.58 2.95
N THR A 37 21.17 -11.28 3.16
CA THR A 37 20.11 -10.38 3.62
C THR A 37 19.85 -9.34 2.55
N PHE A 38 18.59 -9.24 2.08
CA PHE A 38 18.20 -8.15 1.18
C PHE A 38 18.20 -6.83 1.97
N GLN A 39 18.85 -5.81 1.43
CA GLN A 39 18.93 -4.48 2.05
C GLN A 39 17.99 -3.49 1.36
N GLU A 40 18.28 -3.19 0.08
CA GLU A 40 17.61 -2.13 -0.66
C GLU A 40 17.67 -2.39 -2.17
N LYS A 41 16.80 -1.70 -2.92
CA LYS A 41 16.88 -1.59 -4.38
C LYS A 41 17.51 -0.24 -4.73
N ARG A 42 18.61 -0.26 -5.49
CA ARG A 42 19.41 0.94 -5.78
C ARG A 42 19.65 1.13 -7.26
N PHE A 43 19.60 2.37 -7.70
CA PHE A 43 19.89 2.76 -9.07
C PHE A 43 21.41 2.75 -9.32
N VAL A 44 21.84 2.06 -10.38
CA VAL A 44 23.24 1.97 -10.79
C VAL A 44 23.44 2.80 -12.06
N GLU A 45 24.06 3.98 -11.91
CA GLU A 45 24.23 4.95 -13.00
C GLU A 45 24.94 4.37 -14.24
N PRO A 46 26.06 3.61 -14.13
CA PRO A 46 26.74 3.04 -15.30
C PRO A 46 25.88 2.09 -16.15
N LEU A 47 24.84 1.51 -15.55
CA LEU A 47 23.96 0.54 -16.19
C LEU A 47 22.56 1.10 -16.45
N ASN A 48 22.29 2.35 -16.07
CA ASN A 48 21.00 3.02 -16.18
C ASN A 48 19.80 2.14 -15.73
N SER A 49 19.99 1.36 -14.67
CA SER A 49 18.98 0.40 -14.20
C SER A 49 19.11 0.12 -12.70
N TYR A 50 18.01 -0.35 -12.10
CA TYR A 50 17.97 -0.70 -10.68
C TYR A 50 18.54 -2.10 -10.43
N ARG A 51 19.22 -2.26 -9.30
CA ARG A 51 19.75 -3.53 -8.80
C ARG A 51 19.35 -3.72 -7.35
N ASP A 52 19.16 -4.98 -6.98
CA ASP A 52 18.86 -5.43 -5.64
C ASP A 52 20.17 -5.68 -4.89
N VAL A 53 20.33 -5.05 -3.73
CA VAL A 53 21.54 -5.14 -2.92
C VAL A 53 21.35 -6.20 -1.84
N ILE A 54 22.15 -7.26 -1.91
CA ILE A 54 22.14 -8.38 -0.97
C ILE A 54 23.47 -8.41 -0.23
N THR A 55 23.42 -8.26 1.10
CA THR A 55 24.60 -8.42 1.95
C THR A 55 24.79 -9.89 2.29
N ILE A 56 25.97 -10.45 2.00
CA ILE A 56 26.34 -11.82 2.33
C ILE A 56 26.57 -11.93 3.84
N ALA A 57 26.15 -13.04 4.45
CA ALA A 57 26.40 -13.28 5.86
C ALA A 57 27.90 -13.49 6.16
N ARG A 58 28.38 -12.95 7.28
CA ARG A 58 29.82 -12.95 7.64
C ARG A 58 30.45 -14.34 7.79
N HIS A 59 29.65 -15.37 8.07
CA HIS A 59 30.13 -16.74 8.26
C HIS A 59 30.31 -17.53 6.95
N GLU A 60 29.87 -16.98 5.81
CA GLU A 60 29.99 -17.62 4.50
C GLU A 60 31.38 -17.36 3.88
N GLU A 61 32.44 -17.68 4.61
CA GLU A 61 33.83 -17.37 4.24
C GLU A 61 34.23 -18.05 2.93
N ASP A 62 33.84 -19.31 2.72
CA ASP A 62 34.15 -20.07 1.50
C ASP A 62 33.57 -19.39 0.26
N PHE A 63 32.31 -18.94 0.35
CA PHE A 63 31.66 -18.24 -0.75
C PHE A 63 32.30 -16.88 -1.02
N ILE A 64 32.59 -16.12 0.04
CA ILE A 64 33.28 -14.82 -0.06
C ILE A 64 34.65 -14.98 -0.72
N ASN A 65 35.43 -15.98 -0.31
CA ASN A 65 36.75 -16.25 -0.87
C ASN A 65 36.67 -16.61 -2.36
N ASN A 66 35.75 -17.50 -2.74
CA ASN A 66 35.53 -17.86 -4.15
C ASN A 66 35.17 -16.63 -5.00
N LEU A 67 34.35 -15.76 -4.43
CA LEU A 67 33.85 -14.56 -5.08
C LEU A 67 34.96 -13.51 -5.28
N LEU A 68 35.84 -13.34 -4.30
CA LEU A 68 37.04 -12.50 -4.39
C LEU A 68 38.05 -13.03 -5.41
N VAL A 69 38.26 -14.35 -5.48
CA VAL A 69 39.14 -14.97 -6.47
C VAL A 69 38.60 -14.75 -7.89
N VAL A 70 37.28 -14.89 -8.08
CA VAL A 70 36.64 -14.63 -9.37
C VAL A 70 36.73 -13.16 -9.76
N LYS A 71 36.46 -12.24 -8.82
CA LYS A 71 36.62 -10.79 -9.04
C LYS A 71 38.03 -10.44 -9.50
N ARG A 72 39.06 -10.95 -8.80
CA ARG A 72 40.46 -10.72 -9.15
C ARG A 72 40.79 -11.19 -10.57
N LYS A 73 40.38 -12.41 -10.94
CA LYS A 73 40.62 -12.94 -12.29
C LYS A 73 39.90 -12.16 -13.40
N ILE A 74 38.71 -11.63 -13.10
CA ILE A 74 37.99 -10.75 -14.03
C ILE A 74 38.72 -9.42 -14.17
N ASP A 75 39.17 -8.83 -13.06
CA ASP A 75 39.89 -7.56 -13.06
C ASP A 75 41.25 -7.64 -13.79
N GLU A 76 41.93 -8.80 -13.71
CA GLU A 76 43.20 -9.05 -14.40
C GLU A 76 43.02 -9.36 -15.89
N GLY A 77 41.93 -10.04 -16.27
CA GLY A 77 41.75 -10.55 -17.64
C GLY A 77 40.95 -9.65 -18.59
N PHE A 78 40.22 -8.65 -18.09
CA PHE A 78 39.41 -7.76 -18.94
C PHE A 78 40.05 -6.37 -19.08
N LEU A 79 40.53 -6.04 -20.29
CA LEU A 79 41.09 -4.72 -20.63
C LEU A 79 40.07 -3.59 -20.42
N LYS A 80 38.82 -3.81 -20.86
CA LYS A 80 37.67 -2.94 -20.59
C LYS A 80 36.88 -3.57 -19.45
N LYS A 81 36.97 -3.00 -18.25
CA LYS A 81 36.33 -3.52 -17.04
C LYS A 81 34.80 -3.48 -17.19
N PRO A 82 34.12 -4.63 -17.37
CA PRO A 82 32.66 -4.64 -17.31
C PRO A 82 32.23 -4.32 -15.87
N TRP A 83 31.05 -3.75 -15.70
CA TRP A 83 30.53 -3.52 -14.36
C TRP A 83 30.32 -4.85 -13.66
N LEU A 84 30.86 -4.97 -12.45
CA LEU A 84 30.76 -6.15 -11.62
C LEU A 84 29.98 -5.79 -10.36
N GLY A 85 28.85 -6.47 -10.17
CA GLY A 85 27.97 -6.26 -9.02
C GLY A 85 28.50 -6.85 -7.71
N ILE A 86 29.80 -6.69 -7.43
CA ILE A 86 30.48 -7.22 -6.25
C ILE A 86 31.19 -6.07 -5.55
N THR A 87 30.83 -5.82 -4.30
CA THR A 87 31.39 -4.71 -3.53
C THR A 87 32.03 -5.20 -2.23
N ASP A 88 33.22 -4.66 -1.96
CA ASP A 88 34.00 -4.96 -0.77
C ASP A 88 33.41 -4.23 0.45
N PRO A 89 33.62 -4.75 1.68
CA PRO A 89 33.03 -4.20 2.91
C PRO A 89 33.33 -2.73 3.18
N ASP A 90 34.47 -2.23 2.69
CA ASP A 90 34.94 -0.87 2.94
C ASP A 90 34.59 0.12 1.81
N THR A 91 33.77 -0.31 0.84
CA THR A 91 33.45 0.54 -0.30
C THR A 91 32.43 1.61 0.08
N VAL A 92 32.81 2.88 -0.10
CA VAL A 92 31.93 4.03 0.16
C VAL A 92 30.67 3.95 -0.69
N GLY A 93 29.52 4.01 -0.03
CA GLY A 93 28.22 3.99 -0.68
C GLY A 93 27.59 2.60 -0.80
N ALA A 94 28.16 1.53 -0.24
CA ALA A 94 27.47 0.25 -0.08
C ALA A 94 27.17 -0.03 1.41
N PRO A 95 26.18 -0.89 1.73
CA PRO A 95 25.95 -1.36 3.10
C PRO A 95 27.19 -2.03 3.69
N VAL A 96 27.30 -2.10 5.01
CA VAL A 96 28.47 -2.71 5.67
C VAL A 96 28.53 -4.22 5.38
N GLY A 97 29.62 -4.68 4.76
CA GLY A 97 29.87 -6.09 4.44
C GLY A 97 30.05 -6.36 2.95
N TYR A 98 30.25 -7.63 2.59
CA TYR A 98 30.30 -8.02 1.17
C TYR A 98 28.90 -7.95 0.56
N ASN A 99 28.75 -7.13 -0.47
CA ASN A 99 27.45 -6.92 -1.12
C ASN A 99 27.45 -7.45 -2.55
N LEU A 100 26.32 -8.03 -2.91
CA LEU A 100 25.99 -8.47 -4.25
C LEU A 100 24.87 -7.62 -4.82
N TRP A 101 25.10 -7.11 -6.02
CA TRP A 101 24.15 -6.30 -6.76
C TRP A 101 23.59 -7.16 -7.89
N VAL A 102 22.35 -7.59 -7.71
CA VAL A 102 21.73 -8.59 -8.59
C VAL A 102 20.36 -8.09 -9.05
N GLU A 103 19.73 -8.85 -9.94
CA GLU A 103 18.33 -8.66 -10.31
C GLU A 103 17.55 -9.88 -9.83
N LEU A 104 16.73 -9.70 -8.80
CA LEU A 104 15.84 -10.73 -8.29
C LEU A 104 14.52 -10.70 -9.06
N LYS A 105 13.97 -11.88 -9.34
CA LYS A 105 12.63 -12.00 -9.98
C LYS A 105 11.49 -11.63 -9.03
N GLU A 106 11.73 -11.79 -7.73
CA GLU A 106 10.74 -11.62 -6.67
C GLU A 106 11.33 -10.68 -5.62
N GLU A 107 10.51 -9.72 -5.16
CA GLU A 107 10.90 -8.81 -4.09
C GLU A 107 10.77 -9.53 -2.75
N VAL A 108 11.91 -9.91 -2.16
CA VAL A 108 11.95 -10.63 -0.89
C VAL A 108 12.70 -9.82 0.18
N PHE A 109 11.98 -9.48 1.25
CA PHE A 109 12.56 -8.80 2.40
C PHE A 109 13.02 -9.81 3.45
N GLY A 110 14.23 -9.62 4.00
CA GLY A 110 14.78 -10.45 5.08
C GLY A 110 15.96 -11.35 4.67
N LYS A 111 16.18 -12.40 5.46
CA LYS A 111 17.28 -13.36 5.30
C LYS A 111 16.83 -14.61 4.56
N TYR A 112 17.56 -14.97 3.51
CA TYR A 112 17.24 -16.13 2.68
C TYR A 112 18.49 -16.92 2.34
N TRP A 113 18.26 -18.21 2.06
CA TRP A 113 19.21 -19.03 1.33
C TRP A 113 19.10 -18.72 -0.16
N TYR A 114 20.18 -18.23 -0.74
CA TYR A 114 20.30 -17.97 -2.15
C TYR A 114 21.13 -19.06 -2.81
N LYS A 115 20.74 -19.44 -4.03
CA LYS A 115 21.53 -20.31 -4.90
C LYS A 115 21.93 -19.54 -6.14
N VAL A 116 23.22 -19.56 -6.47
CA VAL A 116 23.69 -19.02 -7.74
C VAL A 116 23.30 -19.97 -8.86
N LYS A 117 22.35 -19.56 -9.70
CA LYS A 117 21.87 -20.33 -10.85
C LYS A 117 22.92 -20.33 -11.96
N THR A 118 23.43 -19.15 -12.30
CA THR A 118 24.44 -18.95 -13.35
C THR A 118 25.09 -17.57 -13.23
N VAL A 119 26.25 -17.43 -13.87
CA VAL A 119 26.90 -16.14 -14.12
C VAL A 119 26.66 -15.78 -15.59
N GLU A 120 25.99 -14.66 -15.83
CA GLU A 120 25.70 -14.12 -17.16
C GLU A 120 26.73 -13.02 -17.48
N PHE A 121 27.33 -13.11 -18.67
CA PHE A 121 28.33 -12.16 -19.15
C PHE A 121 27.71 -11.36 -20.28
N HIS A 122 27.49 -10.07 -20.03
CA HIS A 122 27.09 -9.09 -21.04
C HIS A 122 28.29 -8.20 -21.39
N GLU A 123 28.17 -7.41 -22.46
CA GLU A 123 29.26 -6.55 -22.93
C GLU A 123 29.68 -5.49 -21.90
N ASN A 124 28.73 -5.01 -21.09
CA ASN A 124 28.96 -3.96 -20.10
C ASN A 124 28.71 -4.40 -18.64
N GLU A 125 28.21 -5.62 -18.40
CA GLU A 125 27.85 -6.11 -17.05
C GLU A 125 28.16 -7.60 -16.91
N ILE A 126 28.69 -7.98 -15.75
CA ILE A 126 28.74 -9.36 -15.30
C ILE A 126 27.69 -9.54 -14.20
N ARG A 127 26.66 -10.33 -14.48
CA ARG A 127 25.49 -10.49 -13.62
C ARG A 127 25.44 -11.87 -12.99
N LEU A 128 25.15 -11.91 -11.69
CA LEU A 128 24.86 -13.12 -10.95
C LEU A 128 23.34 -13.34 -10.90
N LYS A 129 22.89 -14.48 -11.42
CA LYS A 129 21.48 -14.85 -11.36
C LYS A 129 21.24 -15.75 -10.17
N LEU A 130 20.39 -15.31 -9.25
CA LEU A 130 20.10 -16.01 -8.00
C LEU A 130 18.70 -16.62 -8.05
N ASP A 131 18.55 -17.82 -7.50
CA ASP A 131 17.26 -18.40 -7.15
C ASP A 131 17.14 -18.42 -5.60
N ILE A 132 15.95 -18.09 -5.08
CA ILE A 132 15.66 -18.12 -3.64
C ILE A 132 15.21 -19.53 -3.28
N ILE A 133 15.86 -20.16 -2.30
CA ILE A 133 15.50 -21.53 -1.88
C ILE A 133 14.48 -21.50 -0.75
N ARG A 134 14.80 -20.78 0.33
CA ARG A 134 13.96 -20.72 1.53
C ARG A 134 14.34 -19.52 2.40
N SER A 135 13.38 -19.04 3.19
CA SER A 135 13.67 -18.08 4.25
C SER A 135 14.51 -18.73 5.35
N VAL A 136 15.51 -18.00 5.83
CA VAL A 136 16.20 -18.35 7.07
C VAL A 136 15.30 -17.89 8.19
N LYS A 137 14.33 -18.72 8.58
CA LYS A 137 13.70 -18.57 9.89
C LYS A 137 14.84 -18.66 10.90
N GLN A 138 15.02 -17.64 11.74
CA GLN A 138 15.94 -17.73 12.87
C GLN A 138 15.40 -18.84 13.78
N GLU A 139 15.85 -20.07 13.56
CA GLU A 139 15.82 -21.06 14.62
C GLU A 139 16.72 -20.48 15.71
N HIS A 140 16.08 -20.00 16.78
CA HIS A 140 16.73 -19.98 18.08
C HIS A 140 17.14 -21.43 18.33
N SER A 141 18.37 -21.79 17.99
CA SER A 141 18.96 -23.06 18.37
C SER A 141 18.96 -23.11 19.90
N PRO A 142 18.12 -23.93 20.58
CA PRO A 142 18.45 -24.29 21.93
C PRO A 142 19.73 -25.13 21.85
N LEU A 143 20.65 -24.90 22.78
CA LEU A 143 21.89 -25.66 22.86
C LEU A 143 21.59 -27.16 22.76
N ARG A 144 22.39 -27.85 21.94
CA ARG A 144 22.44 -29.30 21.86
C ARG A 144 22.81 -29.87 23.23
N THR A 145 21.84 -30.40 23.95
CA THR A 145 22.09 -31.39 25.01
C THR A 145 21.91 -32.77 24.39
N ASN A 146 23.03 -33.48 24.21
CA ASN A 146 23.04 -34.88 23.86
C ASN A 146 22.24 -35.69 24.90
N THR A 147 21.09 -36.22 24.50
CA THR A 147 20.45 -37.33 25.19
C THR A 147 19.70 -38.17 24.18
N ASN A 148 20.33 -39.29 23.83
CA ASN A 148 19.85 -40.56 23.31
C ASN A 148 18.42 -40.62 22.72
N ALA A 149 18.40 -40.99 21.43
CA ALA A 149 17.52 -41.96 20.80
C ALA A 149 16.11 -42.16 21.39
N SER A 150 15.12 -41.61 20.69
CA SER A 150 13.90 -42.35 20.36
C SER A 150 13.15 -41.64 19.24
N SER A 151 13.12 -42.29 18.08
CA SER A 151 12.16 -42.05 17.02
C SER A 151 10.74 -42.07 17.58
N THR A 152 10.00 -40.97 17.44
CA THR A 152 8.53 -41.03 17.38
C THR A 152 8.05 -39.93 16.45
N GLN A 153 7.62 -40.39 15.29
CA GLN A 153 6.83 -39.67 14.31
C GLN A 153 5.38 -39.79 14.77
N GLN A 154 4.78 -38.67 15.21
CA GLN A 154 3.35 -38.44 15.52
C GLN A 154 3.29 -37.01 16.11
N ASN A 155 2.31 -36.15 15.95
CA ASN A 155 1.16 -35.99 15.07
C ASN A 155 0.62 -34.56 15.42
N THR A 156 0.03 -33.87 14.44
CA THR A 156 -1.04 -32.86 14.61
C THR A 156 -0.90 -31.72 15.65
N ASP A 157 -0.67 -30.52 15.11
CA ASP A 157 -1.39 -29.26 15.38
C ASP A 157 -2.21 -29.16 16.69
N ALA A 158 -1.53 -28.75 17.75
CA ALA A 158 -2.09 -27.83 18.73
C ALA A 158 -0.97 -26.85 19.09
N VAL A 159 -0.81 -25.80 18.27
CA VAL A 159 0.12 -24.72 18.57
C VAL A 159 -0.41 -24.03 19.83
N ASP A 160 0.27 -24.25 20.95
CA ASP A 160 -0.09 -23.68 22.24
C ASP A 160 0.23 -22.17 22.21
N PHE A 161 -0.72 -21.39 21.70
CA PHE A 161 -0.60 -19.93 21.48
C PHE A 161 -0.09 -19.20 22.72
N ARG A 162 -0.43 -19.71 23.90
CA ARG A 162 -0.03 -19.12 25.19
C ARG A 162 1.47 -19.22 25.42
N GLU A 163 2.10 -20.30 25.00
CA GLU A 163 3.55 -20.49 25.11
C GLU A 163 4.29 -19.61 24.10
N TYR A 164 3.75 -19.47 22.88
CA TYR A 164 4.26 -18.54 21.87
C TYR A 164 4.14 -17.07 22.30
N PHE A 165 3.02 -16.68 22.91
CA PHE A 165 2.83 -15.33 23.44
C PHE A 165 3.79 -15.01 24.60
N ASN A 166 4.02 -15.98 25.50
CA ASN A 166 4.98 -15.80 26.59
C ASN A 166 6.42 -15.68 26.07
N GLN A 167 6.79 -16.46 25.05
CA GLN A 167 8.11 -16.35 24.40
C GLN A 167 8.28 -15.02 23.65
N ILE A 168 7.23 -14.53 22.98
CA ILE A 168 7.24 -13.19 22.36
C ILE A 168 7.39 -12.10 23.41
N CYS A 169 6.69 -12.23 24.55
CA CYS A 169 6.71 -11.23 25.61
C CYS A 169 8.10 -11.14 26.25
N GLU A 170 8.74 -12.28 26.52
CA GLU A 170 10.11 -12.33 27.03
C GLU A 170 11.14 -11.84 25.99
N ALA A 171 10.97 -12.19 24.71
CA ALA A 171 11.82 -11.69 23.63
C ALA A 171 11.67 -10.18 23.42
N LEU A 172 10.45 -9.64 23.53
CA LEU A 172 10.19 -8.20 23.47
C LEU A 172 10.80 -7.49 24.67
N LYS A 173 10.65 -8.04 25.87
CA LYS A 173 11.21 -7.47 27.10
C LYS A 173 12.74 -7.44 27.05
N PHE A 174 13.37 -8.52 26.59
CA PHE A 174 14.83 -8.58 26.42
C PHE A 174 15.34 -7.61 25.34
N ASN A 175 14.66 -7.54 24.20
CA ASN A 175 15.01 -6.59 23.14
C ASN A 175 14.75 -5.13 23.55
N LEU A 176 13.67 -4.86 24.28
CA LEU A 176 13.41 -3.54 24.86
C LEU A 176 14.45 -3.18 25.91
N MET A 177 14.88 -4.11 26.76
CA MET A 177 15.90 -3.84 27.77
C MET A 177 17.26 -3.54 27.12
N ASN A 178 17.64 -4.31 26.09
CA ASN A 178 18.87 -4.07 25.33
C ASN A 178 18.79 -2.77 24.52
N PHE A 179 17.64 -2.45 23.94
CA PHE A 179 17.40 -1.18 23.27
C PHE A 179 17.43 0.00 24.25
N CYS A 180 16.81 -0.15 25.41
CA CYS A 180 16.79 0.85 26.49
C CYS A 180 18.23 1.13 26.95
N SER A 181 19.04 0.09 27.20
CA SER A 181 20.43 0.25 27.61
C SER A 181 21.34 0.80 26.50
N SER A 182 21.11 0.46 25.24
CA SER A 182 21.95 0.89 24.11
C SER A 182 21.54 2.26 23.54
N VAL A 183 20.29 2.67 23.72
CA VAL A 183 19.72 3.89 23.13
C VAL A 183 19.54 5.01 24.17
N LEU A 184 19.38 4.72 25.47
CA LEU A 184 19.50 5.74 26.54
C LEU A 184 20.97 6.15 26.80
N THR A 185 21.62 6.71 25.79
CA THR A 185 22.76 7.60 26.02
C THR A 185 22.23 9.02 26.13
N PHE A 186 22.68 9.81 27.10
CA PHE A 186 22.19 11.19 27.32
C PHE A 186 22.24 12.07 26.06
N ASN A 187 23.22 11.83 25.19
CA ASN A 187 23.33 12.53 23.91
C ASN A 187 22.21 12.15 22.92
N ASN A 188 21.84 10.87 22.88
CA ASN A 188 20.76 10.37 22.02
C ASN A 188 19.39 10.83 22.51
N ILE A 189 19.17 10.91 23.82
CA ILE A 189 17.94 11.45 24.41
C ILE A 189 17.78 12.92 24.02
N LYS A 190 18.85 13.73 24.14
CA LYS A 190 18.82 15.14 23.76
C LYS A 190 18.49 15.33 22.28
N GLN A 191 19.12 14.55 21.40
CA GLN A 191 18.84 14.59 19.96
C GLN A 191 17.42 14.09 19.65
N SER A 192 16.94 13.05 20.35
CA SER A 192 15.58 12.54 20.19
C SER A 192 14.52 13.55 20.62
N VAL A 193 14.75 14.35 21.67
CA VAL A 193 13.81 15.39 22.11
C VAL A 193 13.72 16.53 21.08
N ILE A 194 14.85 16.93 20.49
CA ILE A 194 14.87 17.95 19.42
C ILE A 194 14.17 17.42 18.16
N PHE A 195 14.43 16.16 17.79
CA PHE A 195 13.73 15.52 16.68
C PHE A 195 12.23 15.43 16.95
N LEU A 196 11.82 15.05 18.17
CA LEU A 196 10.42 14.92 18.54
C LEU A 196 9.71 16.28 18.51
N SER A 197 10.35 17.36 18.96
CA SER A 197 9.75 18.70 18.88
C SER A 197 9.58 19.18 17.44
N LEU A 198 10.56 18.94 16.57
CA LEU A 198 10.47 19.23 15.14
C LEU A 198 9.39 18.37 14.45
N LEU A 199 9.27 17.10 14.83
CA LEU A 199 8.27 16.18 14.30
C LEU A 199 6.85 16.64 14.69
N ILE A 200 6.64 17.02 15.94
CA ILE A 200 5.36 17.56 16.41
C ILE A 200 5.04 18.86 15.66
N GLY A 201 6.01 19.75 15.50
CA GLY A 201 5.85 20.97 14.70
C GLY A 201 5.44 20.67 13.26
N ALA A 202 6.13 19.73 12.60
CA ALA A 202 5.83 19.32 11.24
C ALA A 202 4.44 18.69 11.10
N ILE A 203 4.02 17.86 12.07
CA ILE A 203 2.68 17.27 12.10
C ILE A 203 1.61 18.35 12.26
N ILE A 204 1.82 19.33 13.15
CA ILE A 204 0.85 20.41 13.36
C ILE A 204 0.76 21.29 12.11
N THR A 205 1.89 21.75 11.57
CA THR A 205 1.91 22.59 10.36
C THR A 205 1.35 21.85 9.15
N GLY A 206 1.78 20.61 8.94
CA GLY A 206 1.26 19.75 7.87
C GLY A 206 -0.24 19.47 8.04
N GLY A 207 -0.69 19.22 9.27
CA GLY A 207 -2.09 18.98 9.61
C GLY A 207 -2.98 20.20 9.36
N VAL A 208 -2.54 21.39 9.79
CA VAL A 208 -3.27 22.65 9.49
C VAL A 208 -3.37 22.87 7.99
N GLY A 209 -2.27 22.69 7.25
CA GLY A 209 -2.29 22.78 5.78
C GLY A 209 -3.27 21.79 5.16
N LEU A 210 -3.20 20.52 5.54
CA LEU A 210 -4.10 19.47 5.03
C LEU A 210 -5.56 19.81 5.31
N ILE A 211 -5.91 20.25 6.52
CA ILE A 211 -7.28 20.64 6.87
C ILE A 211 -7.75 21.80 5.99
N GLN A 212 -6.92 22.82 5.77
CA GLN A 212 -7.29 23.93 4.89
C GLN A 212 -7.57 23.46 3.45
N TYR A 213 -6.66 22.68 2.88
CA TYR A 213 -6.84 22.10 1.55
C TYR A 213 -8.11 21.22 1.46
N LEU A 214 -8.33 20.38 2.46
CA LEU A 214 -9.48 19.47 2.51
C LEU A 214 -10.79 20.25 2.65
N LEU A 215 -10.81 21.32 3.44
CA LEU A 215 -11.99 22.15 3.62
C LEU A 215 -12.33 22.93 2.34
N GLU A 216 -11.34 23.50 1.67
CA GLU A 216 -11.54 24.14 0.36
C GLU A 216 -12.05 23.15 -0.70
N TYR A 217 -11.48 21.95 -0.71
CA TYR A 217 -11.94 20.88 -1.59
C TYR A 217 -13.39 20.46 -1.27
N LEU A 218 -13.71 20.23 0.01
CA LEU A 218 -15.07 19.88 0.44
C LEU A 218 -16.08 20.96 0.06
N LEU A 219 -15.74 22.24 0.22
CA LEU A 219 -16.62 23.34 -0.18
C LEU A 219 -16.89 23.34 -1.69
N LYS A 220 -15.87 23.07 -2.50
CA LYS A 220 -16.04 22.93 -3.96
C LYS A 220 -16.87 21.70 -4.31
N LEU A 221 -16.62 20.57 -3.68
CA LEU A 221 -17.36 19.32 -3.87
C LEU A 221 -18.82 19.47 -3.45
N LEU A 222 -19.10 20.11 -2.32
CA LEU A 222 -20.47 20.34 -1.84
C LEU A 222 -21.23 21.29 -2.76
N ARG A 223 -20.56 22.31 -3.30
CA ARG A 223 -21.12 23.18 -4.34
C ARG A 223 -21.51 22.37 -5.58
N GLU A 224 -20.63 21.51 -6.06
CA GLU A 224 -20.88 20.68 -7.24
C GLU A 224 -22.02 19.67 -7.00
N ILE A 225 -22.03 19.02 -5.82
CA ILE A 225 -23.13 18.13 -5.41
C ILE A 225 -24.44 18.90 -5.32
N SER A 226 -24.44 20.15 -4.83
CA SER A 226 -25.66 20.96 -4.79
C SER A 226 -26.21 21.24 -6.19
N PHE A 227 -25.35 21.53 -7.16
CA PHE A 227 -25.75 21.65 -8.56
C PHE A 227 -26.29 20.33 -9.12
N LEU A 228 -25.62 19.21 -8.82
CA LEU A 228 -26.08 17.88 -9.21
C LEU A 228 -27.45 17.55 -8.61
N ILE A 229 -27.66 17.81 -7.32
CA ILE A 229 -28.96 17.58 -6.65
C ILE A 229 -30.04 18.44 -7.31
N LYS A 230 -29.77 19.72 -7.60
CA LYS A 230 -30.72 20.59 -8.30
C LYS A 230 -31.11 20.05 -9.68
N ALA A 231 -30.15 19.47 -10.41
CA ALA A 231 -30.41 18.85 -11.71
C ALA A 231 -31.16 17.49 -11.59
N VAL A 232 -30.82 16.69 -10.59
CA VAL A 232 -31.33 15.32 -10.42
C VAL A 232 -32.71 15.28 -9.75
N THR A 233 -33.01 16.21 -8.83
CA THR A 233 -34.29 16.26 -8.11
C THR A 233 -35.52 16.23 -9.02
N PRO A 234 -35.64 17.05 -10.09
CA PRO A 234 -36.80 16.98 -10.97
C PRO A 234 -36.89 15.66 -11.74
N ILE A 235 -35.75 15.06 -12.09
CA ILE A 235 -35.69 13.77 -12.80
C ILE A 235 -36.24 12.66 -11.88
N VAL A 236 -35.75 12.59 -10.64
CA VAL A 236 -36.19 11.61 -9.65
C VAL A 236 -37.67 11.81 -9.31
N THR A 237 -38.10 13.05 -9.10
CA THR A 237 -39.51 13.37 -8.81
C THR A 237 -40.43 12.93 -9.95
N THR A 238 -40.00 13.14 -11.20
CA THR A 238 -40.76 12.71 -12.37
C THR A 238 -40.84 11.18 -12.47
N CYS A 239 -39.73 10.49 -12.19
CA CYS A 239 -39.68 9.02 -12.18
C CYS A 239 -40.61 8.43 -11.12
N VAL A 240 -40.56 8.95 -9.88
CA VAL A 240 -41.47 8.52 -8.79
C VAL A 240 -42.93 8.76 -9.16
N ASN A 241 -43.25 9.90 -9.77
CA ASN A 241 -44.61 10.20 -10.23
C ASN A 241 -45.07 9.25 -11.36
N LEU A 242 -44.18 8.88 -12.28
CA LEU A 242 -44.47 7.93 -13.35
C LEU A 242 -44.79 6.55 -12.76
N VAL A 243 -43.96 6.07 -11.84
CA VAL A 243 -44.18 4.79 -11.14
C VAL A 243 -45.48 4.84 -10.35
N GLY A 244 -45.72 5.91 -9.59
CA GLY A 244 -46.96 6.09 -8.83
C GLY A 244 -48.22 6.08 -9.71
N LYS A 245 -48.19 6.79 -10.85
CA LYS A 245 -49.29 6.80 -11.82
C LYS A 245 -49.47 5.46 -12.52
N SER A 246 -48.38 4.76 -12.84
CA SER A 246 -48.43 3.44 -13.45
C SER A 246 -49.11 2.45 -12.49
N ILE A 247 -48.63 2.38 -11.24
CA ILE A 247 -49.20 1.51 -10.19
C ILE A 247 -50.67 1.88 -9.94
N PHE A 248 -50.99 3.16 -9.72
CA PHE A 248 -52.36 3.60 -9.48
C PHE A 248 -53.29 3.29 -10.67
N GLY A 249 -52.82 3.48 -11.90
CA GLY A 249 -53.55 3.12 -13.12
C GLY A 249 -53.85 1.63 -13.20
N PHE A 250 -52.86 0.78 -12.91
CA PHE A 250 -53.06 -0.68 -12.85
C PHE A 250 -54.07 -1.07 -11.77
N TYR A 251 -53.96 -0.51 -10.55
CA TYR A 251 -54.94 -0.77 -9.48
C TYR A 251 -56.34 -0.30 -9.87
N SER A 252 -56.47 0.89 -10.47
CA SER A 252 -57.75 1.42 -10.95
C SER A 252 -58.37 0.51 -12.03
N MET A 253 -57.56 -0.01 -12.96
CA MET A 253 -58.02 -0.95 -13.99
C MET A 253 -58.55 -2.25 -13.36
N ILE A 254 -57.84 -2.81 -12.38
CA ILE A 254 -58.29 -4.00 -11.64
C ILE A 254 -59.63 -3.71 -10.95
N VAL A 255 -59.74 -2.59 -10.22
CA VAL A 255 -60.99 -2.22 -9.53
C VAL A 255 -62.15 -2.03 -10.50
N ALA A 256 -61.90 -1.42 -11.67
CA ALA A 256 -62.90 -1.23 -12.71
C ALA A 256 -63.38 -2.56 -13.30
N LEU A 257 -62.50 -3.55 -13.49
CA LEU A 257 -62.88 -4.89 -13.93
C LEU A 257 -63.80 -5.60 -12.92
N TYR A 258 -63.58 -5.39 -11.62
CA TYR A 258 -64.43 -5.95 -10.56
C TYR A 258 -65.76 -5.20 -10.37
N ARG A 259 -65.88 -3.94 -10.81
CA ARG A 259 -67.11 -3.15 -10.69
C ARG A 259 -67.88 -3.15 -12.01
N SER A 260 -68.97 -3.92 -12.09
CA SER A 260 -69.81 -4.05 -13.28
C SER A 260 -70.61 -2.80 -13.69
N LYS A 261 -70.51 -1.68 -12.97
CA LYS A 261 -71.17 -0.41 -13.31
C LYS A 261 -70.17 0.74 -13.13
N PRO A 262 -69.92 1.56 -14.18
CA PRO A 262 -68.98 2.67 -14.06
C PRO A 262 -69.58 3.73 -13.12
N ALA A 263 -68.87 4.01 -12.01
CA ALA A 263 -69.15 5.19 -11.22
C ALA A 263 -68.69 6.42 -12.05
N PRO A 264 -69.48 7.51 -12.10
CA PRO A 264 -69.08 8.72 -12.83
C PRO A 264 -67.74 9.25 -12.28
N PRO A 265 -66.85 9.77 -13.13
CA PRO A 265 -65.57 10.29 -12.67
C PRO A 265 -65.81 11.41 -11.65
N ALA A 266 -65.06 11.39 -10.54
CA ALA A 266 -65.05 12.49 -9.60
C ALA A 266 -64.51 13.73 -10.34
N VAL A 267 -65.40 14.70 -10.59
CA VAL A 267 -65.03 16.01 -11.09
C VAL A 267 -64.22 16.68 -9.98
N TYR A 268 -62.89 16.58 -10.05
CA TYR A 268 -62.03 17.46 -9.27
C TYR A 268 -62.31 18.86 -9.80
N ALA A 269 -62.86 19.72 -8.96
CA ALA A 269 -63.09 21.13 -9.26
C ALA A 269 -61.76 21.79 -9.61
N SER A 270 -61.41 21.76 -10.89
CA SER A 270 -60.31 22.51 -11.46
C SER A 270 -60.68 23.99 -11.36
N TYR A 271 -60.02 24.69 -10.44
CA TYR A 271 -59.82 26.14 -10.41
C TYR A 271 -61.04 26.97 -10.88
N VAL A 272 -61.84 27.46 -9.92
CA VAL A 272 -62.73 28.59 -10.21
C VAL A 272 -61.85 29.74 -10.71
N GLN A 273 -61.84 29.98 -12.02
CA GLN A 273 -61.28 31.19 -12.59
C GLN A 273 -62.14 32.35 -12.10
N TYR A 274 -61.63 33.08 -11.11
CA TYR A 274 -62.23 34.34 -10.68
C TYR A 274 -62.00 35.36 -11.79
N ASP A 275 -63.04 35.72 -12.53
CA ASP A 275 -63.00 36.86 -13.46
C ASP A 275 -63.19 38.16 -12.64
N PRO A 276 -62.17 39.03 -12.52
CA PRO A 276 -62.26 40.24 -11.71
C PRO A 276 -63.20 41.31 -12.29
N ARG A 277 -63.83 41.09 -13.46
CA ARG A 277 -64.69 42.09 -14.12
C ARG A 277 -66.18 42.00 -13.81
N THR A 278 -66.65 40.94 -13.14
CA THR A 278 -68.09 40.73 -12.90
C THR A 278 -68.57 41.12 -11.50
N SER A 279 -67.77 41.84 -10.71
CA SER A 279 -68.16 42.19 -9.34
C SER A 279 -68.86 43.56 -9.25
N TYR A 280 -70.14 43.60 -9.61
CA TYR A 280 -71.05 44.70 -9.24
C TYR A 280 -72.40 44.13 -8.75
N TYR A 281 -72.76 44.49 -7.51
CA TYR A 281 -74.02 44.23 -6.76
C TYR A 281 -74.26 42.76 -6.34
N GLU A 282 -74.70 42.39 -5.13
CA GLU A 282 -75.22 43.06 -3.92
C GLU A 282 -75.22 41.99 -2.78
N PRO A 283 -75.07 42.33 -1.48
CA PRO A 283 -74.90 41.33 -0.43
C PRO A 283 -76.25 40.75 0.05
N ALA A 284 -76.49 39.48 -0.25
CA ALA A 284 -77.53 38.69 0.42
C ALA A 284 -76.94 38.00 1.66
N MET A 285 -77.12 38.60 2.84
CA MET A 285 -77.07 37.86 4.11
C MET A 285 -78.23 36.86 4.12
N PRO A 286 -78.03 35.63 4.64
CA PRO A 286 -78.71 35.35 5.90
C PRO A 286 -78.01 34.38 6.87
N ASN A 287 -78.28 34.69 8.15
CA ASN A 287 -78.62 33.81 9.26
C ASN A 287 -77.53 32.96 9.94
N TYR A 288 -77.04 33.56 11.04
CA TYR A 288 -76.65 32.93 12.29
C TYR A 288 -77.27 31.54 12.54
N ARG A 289 -76.40 30.53 12.69
CA ARG A 289 -76.63 29.46 13.66
C ARG A 289 -75.34 29.20 14.45
N LYS A 290 -75.37 29.64 15.70
CA LYS A 290 -74.43 29.27 16.76
C LYS A 290 -74.65 27.81 17.12
N GLU A 291 -73.58 27.03 17.19
CA GLU A 291 -73.42 25.86 18.09
C GLU A 291 -71.91 25.57 18.16
N ILE A 292 -71.22 26.27 19.06
CA ILE A 292 -70.63 25.75 20.31
C ILE A 292 -69.39 24.87 20.06
N LEU A 293 -68.27 25.58 20.16
CA LEU A 293 -66.91 25.20 20.51
C LEU A 293 -66.86 24.20 21.68
N TYR A 294 -66.12 23.09 21.56
CA TYR A 294 -65.28 22.50 22.62
C TYR A 294 -64.42 21.37 22.04
N HIS A 295 -63.14 21.66 21.76
CA HIS A 295 -62.08 20.67 21.87
C HIS A 295 -60.78 21.40 22.24
N PRO A 296 -60.17 21.11 23.39
CA PRO A 296 -58.96 21.78 23.83
C PRO A 296 -57.75 21.22 23.08
N ASP A 297 -57.02 22.13 22.45
CA ASP A 297 -55.78 21.87 21.75
C ASP A 297 -54.58 21.94 22.71
N THR A 298 -53.61 21.07 22.39
CA THR A 298 -52.17 21.31 22.48
C THR A 298 -51.47 21.39 23.84
N ARG A 299 -50.55 20.43 23.98
CA ARG A 299 -49.47 20.36 24.95
C ARG A 299 -48.59 21.61 24.88
N SER A 300 -48.44 22.24 26.04
CA SER A 300 -47.41 23.24 26.35
C SER A 300 -46.01 22.69 26.05
N ARG A 301 -45.32 23.29 25.07
CA ARG A 301 -43.86 23.18 24.89
C ARG A 301 -43.26 24.50 25.36
N SER A 302 -42.51 24.42 26.46
CA SER A 302 -41.77 25.53 27.05
C SER A 302 -40.77 26.13 26.05
N GLY A 303 -40.93 27.40 25.74
CA GLY A 303 -39.92 28.22 25.09
C GLY A 303 -38.78 28.55 26.06
N VAL A 304 -37.56 28.53 25.55
CA VAL A 304 -36.33 28.93 26.25
C VAL A 304 -36.23 30.46 26.22
N THR A 305 -36.13 31.07 27.40
CA THR A 305 -35.90 32.51 27.58
C THR A 305 -34.43 32.81 27.31
N ILE A 306 -34.15 33.65 26.30
CA ILE A 306 -32.82 34.19 26.04
C ILE A 306 -32.68 35.50 26.84
N THR A 307 -31.75 35.52 27.79
CA THR A 307 -31.33 36.73 28.52
C THR A 307 -30.50 37.64 27.59
N PRO A 308 -30.77 38.96 27.52
CA PRO A 308 -29.90 39.89 26.83
C PRO A 308 -28.66 40.22 27.67
N LEU A 309 -27.51 40.32 27.00
CA LEU A 309 -26.23 40.78 27.54
C LEU A 309 -26.28 42.29 27.80
N ASN A 310 -25.83 42.67 29.00
CA ASN A 310 -25.21 43.96 29.30
C ASN A 310 -23.83 43.69 29.89
#